data_AF-A0A6J7PDT9-F1
#
_entry.id   AF-A0A6J7PDT9-F1
#
_cell.length_a   1.000
_cell.length_b   1.000
_cell.length_c   1.000
_cell.angle_alpha   90.00
_cell.angle_beta   90.00
_cell.angle_gamma   90.00
#
_symmetry.space_group_name_H-M   'P 1'
#
loop_
_entity.id
_entity.type
_entity.pdbx_description
1 polymer ?
#
loop_
_entity_poly.entity_id
_entity_poly.type
_entity_poly.pdbx_seq_one_letter_code
_entity_poly.pdbx_strand_id
1 'polypeptide(L)'
;MRDRADIRRLVPVLVALVALAAACGGGGSDDADDHDIPGVYIAVIRALAPNSSTVMPKSVYVEALPGTKLSLQDQAAIVKAFGEDTVVRFIDDRDEAVDTKTPGQPVRREGVLLQMNPAATTERGLSIKTTRYLTLDDKQTTCLELEEHKPVWTVASTRDC
;
A
#
# COMPACT_ATOMS: atom_id res chain seq x y z
N MET A 1 49.00 -41.38 15.31
CA MET A 1 48.26 -42.66 15.48
C MET A 1 46.82 -42.27 15.77
N ARG A 2 45.97 -41.97 14.78
CA ARG A 2 45.17 -42.91 13.97
C ARG A 2 44.70 -44.11 14.79
N ASP A 3 43.47 -44.04 15.27
CA ASP A 3 42.50 -45.10 15.02
C ASP A 3 41.10 -44.49 14.89
N ARG A 4 40.54 -44.65 13.68
CA ARG A 4 39.12 -44.46 13.36
C ARG A 4 38.45 -45.81 13.62
N ALA A 5 37.34 -45.81 14.34
CA ALA A 5 36.37 -46.90 14.28
C ALA A 5 34.96 -46.30 14.24
N ASP A 6 34.49 -46.14 13.01
CA ASP A 6 33.09 -45.96 12.65
C ASP A 6 32.24 -47.09 13.25
N ILE A 7 31.27 -46.75 14.10
CA ILE A 7 30.08 -47.59 14.31
C ILE A 7 28.84 -46.72 14.09
N ARG A 8 28.45 -46.73 12.81
CA ARG A 8 27.20 -46.28 12.23
C ARG A 8 26.04 -47.02 12.90
N ARG A 9 25.31 -46.38 13.82
CA ARG A 9 24.01 -46.85 14.30
C ARG A 9 22.91 -45.93 13.78
N LEU A 10 22.20 -46.43 12.76
CA LEU A 10 20.91 -45.97 12.28
C LEU A 10 19.85 -46.27 13.34
N VAL A 11 19.16 -45.24 13.84
CA VAL A 11 17.95 -45.35 14.69
C VAL A 11 16.99 -44.20 14.27
N PRO A 12 15.67 -44.44 14.20
CA PRO A 12 14.81 -43.91 13.15
C PRO A 12 14.11 -42.57 13.48
N VAL A 13 13.69 -41.93 12.39
CA VAL A 13 12.58 -40.99 12.17
C VAL A 13 11.63 -40.78 13.38
N LEU A 14 11.54 -39.54 13.85
CA LEU A 14 10.33 -39.00 14.46
C LEU A 14 9.99 -37.67 13.77
N VAL A 15 9.09 -37.75 12.78
CA VAL A 15 8.39 -36.60 12.21
C VAL A 15 7.39 -36.12 13.25
N ALA A 16 7.62 -34.94 13.83
CA ALA A 16 6.62 -34.22 14.61
C ALA A 16 6.19 -32.98 13.82
N LEU A 17 5.20 -33.19 12.95
CA LEU A 17 4.38 -32.15 12.34
C LEU A 17 3.56 -31.49 13.46
N VAL A 18 3.91 -30.25 13.84
CA VAL A 18 3.01 -29.40 14.62
C VAL A 18 2.60 -28.24 13.74
N ALA A 19 1.53 -28.47 12.97
CA ALA A 19 0.77 -27.42 12.31
C ALA A 19 -0.12 -26.74 13.37
N LEU A 20 0.32 -25.61 13.91
CA LEU A 20 -0.53 -24.71 14.68
C LEU A 20 -1.08 -23.64 13.72
N ALA A 21 -2.16 -24.02 13.03
CA ALA A 21 -3.04 -23.10 12.35
C ALA A 21 -3.85 -22.33 13.42
N ALA A 22 -3.34 -21.17 13.85
CA ALA A 22 -4.14 -20.18 14.56
C ALA A 22 -4.86 -19.31 13.52
N ALA A 23 -5.91 -19.88 12.92
CA ALA A 23 -6.90 -19.14 12.17
C ALA A 23 -7.88 -18.50 13.16
N CYS A 24 -7.56 -17.30 13.66
CA CYS A 24 -8.55 -16.47 14.34
C CYS A 24 -9.38 -15.75 13.27
N GLY A 25 -10.59 -16.25 13.09
CA GLY A 25 -11.60 -15.71 12.20
C GLY A 25 -12.28 -14.46 12.77
N GLY A 26 -12.45 -13.50 11.87
CA GLY A 26 -13.65 -12.69 11.62
C GLY A 26 -14.59 -12.40 12.78
N GLY A 27 -14.47 -11.19 13.33
CA GLY A 27 -15.60 -10.46 13.91
C GLY A 27 -16.03 -9.37 12.93
N GLY A 28 -17.08 -9.65 12.16
CA GLY A 28 -17.75 -8.69 11.29
C GLY A 28 -18.87 -7.95 12.02
N SER A 29 -18.99 -6.66 11.71
CA SER A 29 -20.09 -5.71 12.00
C SER A 29 -19.53 -4.31 11.65
N ASP A 30 -20.09 -3.43 10.81
CA ASP A 30 -21.45 -3.24 10.31
C ASP A 30 -21.41 -2.43 8.99
N ASP A 31 -22.43 -2.60 8.14
CA ASP A 31 -22.80 -1.88 6.91
C ASP A 31 -22.02 -0.58 6.56
N ALA A 32 -20.92 -0.76 5.84
CA ALA A 32 -20.34 0.22 4.93
C ALA A 32 -20.09 -0.53 3.62
N ASP A 33 -20.41 0.06 2.47
CA ASP A 33 -20.23 -0.55 1.14
C ASP A 33 -18.97 -1.46 1.12
N ASP A 34 -19.18 -2.78 0.97
CA ASP A 34 -18.22 -3.88 1.12
C ASP A 34 -17.22 -3.90 -0.05
N HIS A 35 -16.53 -2.79 -0.25
CA HIS A 35 -15.51 -2.62 -1.25
C HIS A 35 -14.16 -3.04 -0.66
N ASP A 36 -13.34 -3.74 -1.45
CA ASP A 36 -11.93 -3.99 -1.14
C ASP A 36 -11.14 -2.66 -1.12
N ILE A 37 -11.23 -1.94 0.00
CA ILE A 37 -10.58 -0.64 0.21
C ILE A 37 -9.07 -0.72 -0.03
N PRO A 38 -8.33 -1.75 0.44
CA PRO A 38 -6.93 -1.94 0.06
C PRO A 38 -6.71 -1.93 -1.45
N GLY A 39 -7.52 -2.69 -2.20
CA GLY A 39 -7.46 -2.74 -3.66
C GLY A 39 -7.63 -1.38 -4.32
N VAL A 40 -8.58 -0.56 -3.85
CA VAL A 40 -8.80 0.81 -4.32
C VAL A 40 -7.54 1.65 -4.15
N TYR A 41 -6.95 1.65 -2.95
CA TYR A 41 -5.76 2.44 -2.67
C TYR A 41 -4.55 1.98 -3.48
N ILE A 42 -4.38 0.66 -3.65
CA ILE A 42 -3.33 0.09 -4.50
C ILE A 42 -3.49 0.59 -5.95
N ALA A 43 -4.71 0.59 -6.48
CA ALA A 43 -4.99 1.06 -7.83
C ALA A 43 -4.63 2.54 -8.01
N VAL A 44 -4.99 3.40 -7.05
CA VAL A 44 -4.66 4.83 -7.09
C VAL A 44 -3.15 5.06 -7.00
N ILE A 45 -2.47 4.39 -6.07
CA ILE A 45 -1.01 4.52 -5.91
C ILE A 45 -0.31 4.10 -7.20
N ARG A 46 -0.70 2.97 -7.81
CA ARG A 46 -0.12 2.52 -9.09
C ARG A 46 -0.37 3.50 -10.24
N ALA A 47 -1.53 4.17 -10.24
CA ALA A 47 -1.86 5.13 -11.28
C ALA A 47 -1.12 6.47 -11.13
N LEU A 48 -0.91 6.95 -9.90
CA LEU A 48 -0.41 8.31 -9.65
C LEU A 48 1.01 8.40 -9.10
N ALA A 49 1.53 7.36 -8.47
CA ALA A 49 2.89 7.39 -7.93
C ALA A 49 3.97 7.42 -9.02
N PRO A 50 3.87 6.67 -10.15
CA PRO A 50 4.86 6.77 -11.20
C PRO A 50 5.05 8.20 -11.69
N ASN A 51 6.28 8.55 -12.05
CA ASN A 51 6.53 9.76 -12.83
C ASN A 51 6.28 9.48 -14.33
N SER A 52 6.62 10.44 -15.19
CA SER A 52 6.47 10.36 -16.65
C SER A 52 7.09 9.12 -17.31
N SER A 53 7.93 8.35 -16.61
CA SER A 53 8.57 7.13 -17.12
C SER A 53 7.82 5.83 -16.78
N THR A 54 6.62 5.87 -16.19
CA THR A 54 5.87 4.70 -15.67
C THR A 54 6.59 3.88 -14.59
N VAL A 55 7.78 4.30 -14.18
CA VAL A 55 8.56 3.66 -13.11
C VAL A 55 8.04 4.13 -11.75
N MET A 56 7.77 3.17 -10.87
CA MET A 56 7.42 3.46 -9.48
C MET A 56 8.60 4.10 -8.73
N PRO A 57 8.36 5.15 -7.93
CA PRO A 57 9.40 5.73 -7.08
C PRO A 57 9.79 4.75 -5.96
N LYS A 58 11.01 4.87 -5.45
CA LYS A 58 11.48 4.03 -4.32
C LYS A 58 10.68 4.25 -3.03
N SER A 59 10.03 5.40 -2.89
CA SER A 59 9.23 5.74 -1.72
C SER A 59 7.94 6.44 -2.14
N VAL A 60 6.81 5.94 -1.64
CA VAL A 60 5.50 6.57 -1.76
C VAL A 60 5.00 6.86 -0.35
N TYR A 61 4.77 8.13 -0.05
CA TYR A 61 4.13 8.55 1.18
C TYR A 61 2.64 8.72 0.92
N VAL A 62 1.80 8.21 1.80
CA VAL A 62 0.35 8.31 1.72
C VAL A 62 -0.15 9.05 2.94
N GLU A 63 -0.76 10.20 2.70
CA GLU A 63 -1.44 10.99 3.72
C GLU A 63 -2.95 10.78 3.55
N ALA A 64 -3.55 10.06 4.49
CA ALA A 64 -4.99 9.82 4.49
C ALA A 64 -5.71 11.00 5.14
N LEU A 65 -6.58 11.68 4.38
CA LEU A 65 -7.32 12.83 4.90
C LEU A 65 -8.41 12.43 5.91
N PRO A 66 -8.84 13.35 6.80
CA PRO A 66 -9.93 13.11 7.74
C PRO A 66 -11.17 12.52 7.05
N GLY A 67 -11.78 11.53 7.69
CA GLY A 67 -12.88 10.74 7.13
C GLY A 67 -12.43 9.47 6.41
N THR A 68 -11.14 9.31 6.15
CA THR A 68 -10.58 8.07 5.61
C THR A 68 -10.45 7.05 6.74
N LYS A 69 -11.12 5.90 6.61
CA LYS A 69 -11.03 4.81 7.56
C LYS A 69 -10.18 3.69 6.97
N LEU A 70 -8.88 3.74 7.19
CA LEU A 70 -7.96 2.64 6.89
C LEU A 70 -7.51 2.00 8.18
N SER A 71 -7.88 0.74 8.40
CA SER A 71 -7.36 -0.03 9.51
C SER A 71 -5.86 -0.30 9.32
N LEU A 72 -5.15 -0.66 10.40
CA LEU A 72 -3.76 -1.11 10.29
C LEU A 72 -3.61 -2.34 9.39
N GLN A 73 -4.63 -3.19 9.33
CA GLN A 73 -4.67 -4.35 8.45
C GLN A 73 -4.75 -3.92 6.97
N ASP A 74 -5.56 -2.90 6.66
CA ASP A 74 -5.66 -2.35 5.30
C ASP A 74 -4.33 -1.72 4.88
N GLN A 75 -3.73 -0.91 5.74
CA GLN A 75 -2.43 -0.29 5.49
C GLN A 75 -1.36 -1.37 5.23
N ALA A 76 -1.33 -2.43 6.04
CA ALA A 76 -0.39 -3.53 5.86
C ALA A 76 -0.63 -4.28 4.53
N ALA A 77 -1.89 -4.50 4.15
CA ALA A 77 -2.25 -5.11 2.88
C ALA A 77 -1.78 -4.26 1.69
N ILE A 78 -1.97 -2.95 1.76
CA ILE A 78 -1.50 -1.99 0.75
C ILE A 78 0.03 -2.03 0.65
N VAL A 79 0.75 -1.90 1.76
CA VAL A 79 2.23 -1.94 1.78
C VAL A 79 2.76 -3.24 1.18
N LYS A 80 2.18 -4.38 1.54
CA LYS A 80 2.59 -5.70 1.04
C LYS A 80 2.43 -5.83 -0.48
N ALA A 81 1.50 -5.11 -1.09
CA ALA A 81 1.22 -5.21 -2.52
C ALA A 81 2.28 -4.57 -3.43
N PHE A 82 3.20 -3.78 -2.89
CA PHE A 82 4.25 -3.06 -3.65
C PHE A 82 5.64 -3.72 -3.59
N GLY A 83 5.79 -4.79 -2.80
CA GLY A 83 7.05 -5.54 -2.72
C GLY A 83 8.21 -4.72 -2.16
N GLU A 84 9.44 -5.16 -2.43
CA GLU A 84 10.65 -4.54 -1.88
C GLU A 84 11.17 -3.35 -2.71
N ASP A 85 10.72 -3.23 -3.97
CA ASP A 85 11.19 -2.19 -4.90
C ASP A 85 10.58 -0.81 -4.62
N THR A 86 9.45 -0.77 -3.91
CA THR A 86 8.75 0.47 -3.56
C THR A 86 8.27 0.43 -2.11
N VAL A 87 8.81 1.34 -1.31
CA VAL A 87 8.39 1.49 0.08
C VAL A 87 7.18 2.41 0.15
N VAL A 88 6.00 1.84 0.40
CA VAL A 88 4.80 2.62 0.75
C VAL A 88 4.79 2.91 2.25
N ARG A 89 4.55 4.16 2.63
CA ARG A 89 4.47 4.60 4.02
C ARG A 89 3.23 5.47 4.22
N PHE A 90 2.37 5.09 5.15
CA PHE A 90 1.33 5.98 5.66
C PHE A 90 1.93 6.96 6.65
N ILE A 91 1.59 8.24 6.52
CA ILE A 91 2.08 9.31 7.37
C ILE A 91 0.91 10.06 8.00
N ASP A 92 1.12 10.49 9.25
CA ASP A 92 0.15 11.33 9.96
C ASP A 92 0.53 12.80 9.86
N ASP A 93 1.83 13.11 9.74
CA ASP A 93 2.34 14.46 9.53
C ASP A 93 3.07 14.58 8.19
N ARG A 94 2.76 15.63 7.45
CA ARG A 94 3.37 15.94 6.15
C ARG A 94 4.88 16.17 6.25
N ASP A 95 5.38 16.65 7.39
CA ASP A 95 6.82 16.88 7.61
C ASP A 95 7.64 15.57 7.58
N GLU A 96 6.99 14.42 7.74
CA GLU A 96 7.62 13.10 7.57
C GLU A 96 7.96 12.79 6.11
N ALA A 97 7.16 13.28 5.17
CA ALA A 97 7.32 13.02 3.74
C ALA A 97 8.17 14.09 3.06
N VAL A 98 8.24 15.31 3.59
CA VAL A 98 8.82 16.48 2.91
C VAL A 98 10.12 16.92 3.57
N ASP A 99 11.12 17.28 2.77
CA ASP A 99 12.35 17.90 3.26
C ASP A 99 12.21 19.42 3.43
N THR A 100 11.66 19.82 4.58
CA THR A 100 11.42 21.23 4.93
C THR A 100 12.69 22.08 5.03
N LYS A 101 13.88 21.46 5.04
CA LYS A 101 15.17 22.16 5.12
C LYS A 101 15.76 22.49 3.75
N THR A 102 15.24 21.89 2.68
CA THR A 102 15.73 22.09 1.31
C THR A 102 14.86 23.12 0.60
N PRO A 103 15.44 24.11 -0.12
CA PRO A 103 14.66 25.03 -0.94
C PRO A 103 13.72 24.30 -1.90
N GLY A 104 12.48 24.77 -2.00
CA GLY A 104 11.42 24.11 -2.76
C GLY A 104 10.75 22.93 -2.04
N GLN A 105 11.28 22.47 -0.89
CA GLN A 105 10.66 21.46 -0.03
C GLN A 105 10.23 20.19 -0.80
N PRO A 106 11.19 19.47 -1.40
CA PRO A 106 10.90 18.26 -2.16
C PRO A 106 10.44 17.12 -1.25
N VAL A 107 9.69 16.18 -1.80
CA VAL A 107 9.40 14.91 -1.12
C VAL A 107 10.71 14.13 -0.92
N ARG A 108 10.91 13.62 0.30
CA ARG A 108 12.12 12.91 0.72
C ARG A 108 12.35 11.65 -0.12
N ARG A 109 13.63 11.28 -0.28
CA ARG A 109 14.07 10.04 -0.94
C ARG A 109 13.62 9.93 -2.40
N GLU A 110 13.54 11.06 -3.10
CA GLU A 110 13.06 11.13 -4.50
C GLU A 110 11.68 10.45 -4.64
N GLY A 111 10.87 10.59 -3.59
CA GLY A 111 9.57 9.93 -3.49
C GLY A 111 8.44 10.77 -4.04
N VAL A 112 7.23 10.26 -3.84
CA VAL A 112 5.98 10.97 -4.12
C VAL A 112 5.13 10.97 -2.86
N LEU A 113 4.47 12.10 -2.58
CA LEU A 113 3.43 12.17 -1.56
C LEU A 113 2.06 12.18 -2.24
N LEU A 114 1.20 11.25 -1.83
CA LEU A 114 -0.19 11.16 -2.25
C LEU A 114 -1.07 11.52 -1.06
N GLN A 115 -1.73 12.67 -1.12
CA GLN A 115 -2.78 13.03 -0.18
C GLN A 115 -4.11 12.52 -0.73
N MET A 116 -4.73 11.58 -0.03
CA MET A 116 -5.90 10.83 -0.51
C MET A 116 -7.13 11.19 0.31
N ASN A 117 -8.19 11.62 -0.38
CA ASN A 117 -9.51 11.78 0.21
C ASN A 117 -10.15 10.40 0.48
N PRO A 118 -11.19 10.35 1.33
CA PRO A 118 -12.01 9.15 1.43
C PRO A 118 -12.59 8.77 0.07
N ALA A 119 -12.63 7.46 -0.23
CA ALA A 119 -13.36 6.97 -1.38
C ALA A 119 -14.86 7.26 -1.17
N ALA A 120 -15.53 7.66 -2.24
CA ALA A 120 -16.95 7.98 -2.24
C ALA A 120 -17.68 7.18 -3.34
N THR A 121 -18.81 6.60 -3.00
CA THR A 121 -19.68 5.92 -3.96
C THR A 121 -20.37 6.96 -4.86
N THR A 122 -20.35 6.73 -6.17
CA THR A 122 -21.02 7.56 -7.19
C THR A 122 -21.90 6.69 -8.08
N GLU A 123 -22.69 7.31 -8.96
CA GLU A 123 -23.48 6.57 -9.96
C GLU A 123 -22.63 5.73 -10.93
N ARG A 124 -21.33 6.03 -11.05
CA ARG A 124 -20.41 5.37 -11.99
C ARG A 124 -19.45 4.38 -11.33
N GLY A 125 -19.57 4.17 -10.02
CA GLY A 125 -18.64 3.36 -9.22
C GLY A 125 -17.99 4.17 -8.10
N LEU A 126 -16.81 3.75 -7.66
CA LEU A 126 -16.07 4.46 -6.62
C LEU A 126 -15.29 5.63 -7.22
N SER A 127 -15.31 6.76 -6.53
CA SER A 127 -14.51 7.93 -6.87
C SER A 127 -13.60 8.30 -5.72
N ILE A 128 -12.38 8.72 -6.04
CA ILE A 128 -11.44 9.24 -5.04
C ILE A 128 -10.74 10.47 -5.61
N LYS A 129 -10.66 11.52 -4.79
CA LYS A 129 -9.85 12.70 -5.07
C LYS A 129 -8.47 12.49 -4.44
N THR A 130 -7.42 12.67 -5.21
CA THR A 130 -6.05 12.52 -4.73
C THR A 130 -5.20 13.69 -5.21
N THR A 131 -4.42 14.28 -4.33
CA THR A 131 -3.41 15.27 -4.67
C THR A 131 -2.02 14.64 -4.59
N ARG A 132 -1.30 14.68 -5.69
CA ARG A 132 0.08 14.24 -5.84
C ARG A 132 1.02 15.41 -5.64
N TYR A 133 2.09 15.21 -4.88
CA TYR A 133 3.15 16.18 -4.64
C TYR A 133 4.52 15.59 -5.01
N LEU A 134 5.29 16.35 -5.78
CA LEU A 134 6.75 16.15 -5.94
C LEU A 134 7.52 17.11 -5.04
N THR A 135 6.97 18.31 -4.89
CA THR A 135 7.38 19.32 -3.94
C THR A 135 6.11 19.95 -3.34
N LEU A 136 6.21 20.81 -2.33
CA LEU A 136 5.03 21.51 -1.82
C LEU A 136 4.42 22.52 -2.81
N ASP A 137 5.24 23.03 -3.72
CA ASP A 137 4.84 24.01 -4.74
C ASP A 137 4.39 23.33 -6.05
N ASP A 138 4.83 22.09 -6.29
CA ASP A 138 4.45 21.27 -7.44
C ASP A 138 3.45 20.18 -7.03
N LYS A 139 2.17 20.47 -7.25
CA LYS A 139 1.06 19.58 -6.94
C LYS A 139 0.11 19.42 -8.11
N GLN A 140 -0.41 18.21 -8.26
CA GLN A 140 -1.47 17.89 -9.20
C GLN A 140 -2.61 17.21 -8.46
N THR A 141 -3.83 17.72 -8.65
CA THR A 141 -5.02 17.12 -8.04
C THR A 141 -5.82 16.40 -9.12
N THR A 142 -6.11 15.12 -8.86
CA THR A 142 -6.77 14.25 -9.82
C THR A 142 -7.97 13.57 -9.15
N CYS A 143 -9.08 13.55 -9.85
CA CYS A 143 -10.27 12.81 -9.49
C CYS A 143 -10.25 11.52 -10.32
N LEU A 144 -10.20 10.38 -9.64
CA LEU A 144 -10.13 9.06 -10.24
C LEU A 144 -11.47 8.37 -10.05
N GLU A 145 -12.04 7.88 -11.15
CA GLU A 145 -13.15 6.93 -11.12
C GLU A 145 -12.57 5.53 -11.21
N LEU A 146 -12.98 4.66 -10.30
CA LEU A 146 -12.50 3.30 -10.19
C LEU A 146 -13.61 2.31 -10.50
N GLU A 147 -13.22 1.27 -11.22
CA GLU A 147 -14.07 0.12 -11.52
C GLU A 147 -13.46 -1.14 -10.92
N GLU A 148 -14.33 -2.00 -10.38
CA GLU A 148 -13.96 -3.30 -9.86
C GLU A 148 -14.01 -4.33 -11.00
N HIS A 149 -12.85 -4.82 -11.42
CA HIS A 149 -12.73 -5.99 -12.27
C HIS A 149 -12.20 -7.15 -11.43
N LYS A 150 -13.11 -7.83 -10.71
CA LYS A 150 -12.76 -8.86 -9.72
C LYS A 150 -11.65 -9.80 -10.22
N PRO A 151 -10.54 -9.93 -9.48
CA PRO A 151 -10.30 -9.48 -8.09
C PRO A 151 -9.54 -8.14 -7.96
N VAL A 152 -9.55 -7.28 -8.98
CA VAL A 152 -8.67 -6.10 -9.05
C VAL A 152 -9.47 -4.82 -9.27
N TRP A 153 -9.11 -3.77 -8.55
CA TRP A 153 -9.56 -2.41 -8.85
C TRP A 153 -8.65 -1.77 -9.90
N THR A 154 -9.25 -1.07 -10.86
CA THR A 154 -8.50 -0.27 -11.82
C THR A 154 -9.07 1.14 -11.93
N VAL A 155 -8.21 2.08 -12.29
CA VAL A 155 -8.65 3.43 -12.64
C VAL A 155 -9.27 3.41 -14.03
N ALA A 156 -10.59 3.58 -14.09
CA ALA A 156 -11.34 3.62 -15.35
C ALA A 156 -11.19 4.96 -16.06
N SER A 157 -11.11 6.05 -15.29
CA SER A 157 -10.83 7.38 -15.84
C SER A 157 -10.18 8.31 -14.82
N THR A 158 -9.47 9.30 -15.34
CA THR A 158 -8.85 10.38 -14.56
C THR A 158 -9.26 11.72 -15.14
N ARG A 159 -9.46 12.71 -14.27
CA ARG A 159 -9.62 14.11 -14.66
C ARG A 159 -8.98 15.02 -13.63
N ASP A 160 -8.56 16.20 -14.06
CA ASP A 160 -8.14 17.23 -13.11
C ASP A 160 -9.36 17.68 -12.28
N CYS A 161 -9.10 17.92 -11.00
CA CYS A 161 -9.98 18.67 -10.13
C CYS A 161 -9.18 19.73 -9.36
#